data_AF-A0A0V1LXI9-F1
#
_entry.id   AF-A0A0V1LXI9-F1
#
_cell.length_a   1.000
_cell.length_b   1.000
_cell.length_c   1.000
_cell.angle_alpha   90.00
_cell.angle_beta   90.00
_cell.angle_gamma   90.00
#
_symmetry.space_group_name_H-M   'P 1'
#
loop_
_entity.id
_entity.type
_entity.pdbx_description
1 polymer ?
#
loop_
_entity_poly.entity_id
_entity_poly.type
_entity_poly.pdbx_seq_one_letter_code
_entity_poly.pdbx_strand_id
1 'polypeptide(L)'
;MKSGGFTMKKWASNDTAVLSDLPLEVTSPLETSRLWKTLGLYWNRRLDVLTFVPPAEIPPGQHDTKRQLVSLAAKVFDPLGCVA
;
A
#
# COMPACT_ATOMS: atom_id res chain seq x y z
N MET A 1 -8.48 17.65 -10.60
CA MET A 1 -8.36 17.55 -9.12
C MET A 1 -8.60 18.89 -8.43
N LYS A 2 -7.82 19.95 -8.70
CA LYS A 2 -8.18 21.32 -8.27
C LYS A 2 -9.53 21.79 -8.84
N SER A 3 -9.80 21.45 -10.11
CA SER A 3 -11.10 21.67 -10.77
C SER A 3 -12.27 20.90 -10.14
N GLY A 4 -11.99 19.85 -9.35
CA GLY A 4 -13.01 19.10 -8.61
C GLY A 4 -13.15 19.53 -7.15
N GLY A 5 -12.48 20.62 -6.73
CA GLY A 5 -12.48 21.08 -5.33
C GLY A 5 -11.63 20.23 -4.39
N PHE A 6 -10.80 19.31 -4.90
CA PHE A 6 -9.96 18.46 -4.07
C PHE A 6 -8.53 18.99 -3.99
N THR A 7 -8.04 19.16 -2.77
CA THR A 7 -6.64 19.47 -2.49
C THR A 7 -5.87 18.17 -2.26
N MET A 8 -4.93 17.86 -3.16
CA MET A 8 -4.00 16.75 -2.98
C MET A 8 -3.03 17.03 -1.83
N LYS A 9 -2.88 16.06 -0.92
CA LYS A 9 -2.05 16.20 0.28
C LYS A 9 -0.87 15.23 0.36
N LYS A 10 -0.77 14.24 -0.53
CA LYS A 10 0.27 13.20 -0.49
C LYS A 10 0.68 12.77 -1.89
N TRP A 11 1.78 13.34 -2.37
CA TRP A 11 2.42 12.99 -3.62
C TRP A 11 3.53 11.95 -3.39
N ALA A 12 3.64 11.02 -4.32
CA ALA A 12 4.65 9.99 -4.34
C ALA A 12 5.05 9.76 -5.80
N SER A 13 6.35 9.65 -6.05
CA SER A 13 6.93 9.38 -7.36
C SER A 13 8.13 8.46 -7.20
N ASN A 14 8.41 7.67 -8.23
CA ASN A 14 9.67 6.93 -8.41
C ASN A 14 10.81 7.86 -8.86
N ASP A 15 10.48 8.96 -9.54
CA ASP A 15 11.42 10.02 -9.91
C ASP A 15 11.44 11.16 -8.88
N THR A 16 12.61 11.43 -8.30
CA THR A 16 12.83 12.50 -7.33
C THR A 16 12.76 13.90 -7.93
N ALA A 17 13.06 14.07 -9.22
CA ALA A 17 12.95 15.38 -9.88
C ALA A 17 11.50 15.85 -9.97
N VAL A 18 10.54 14.91 -10.09
CA VAL A 18 9.11 15.23 -10.05
C VAL A 18 8.67 15.73 -8.66
N LEU A 19 9.39 15.35 -7.60
CA LEU A 19 9.07 15.73 -6.22
C LEU A 19 9.81 16.99 -5.76
N SER A 20 10.88 17.42 -6.44
CA SER A 20 11.66 18.60 -6.04
C SER A 20 10.86 19.90 -6.14
N ASP A 21 9.88 19.94 -7.05
CA ASP A 21 9.04 21.11 -7.29
C ASP A 21 7.85 21.20 -6.33
N LEU A 22 7.68 20.21 -5.44
CA LEU A 22 6.57 20.13 -4.51
C LEU A 22 7.02 20.51 -3.07
N PRO A 23 6.17 21.23 -2.32
CA PRO A 23 6.42 21.47 -0.90
C PRO A 23 6.62 20.17 -0.13
N LEU A 24 7.57 20.15 0.80
CA LEU A 24 7.90 18.96 1.61
C LEU A 24 6.69 18.42 2.39
N GLU A 25 5.76 19.32 2.75
CA GLU A 25 4.54 19.01 3.51
C GLU A 25 3.55 18.13 2.74
N VAL A 26 3.64 18.11 1.40
CA VAL A 26 2.76 17.32 0.54
C VAL A 26 3.47 16.15 -0.13
N THR A 27 4.79 15.99 0.07
CA THR A 27 5.55 14.85 -0.46
C THR A 27 5.67 13.74 0.58
N SER A 28 5.60 12.48 0.13
CA SER A 28 5.79 11.31 0.99
C SER A 28 7.29 10.97 1.13
N PRO A 29 7.76 10.54 2.32
CA PRO A 29 9.15 10.11 2.53
C PRO A 29 9.54 8.94 1.62
N LEU A 30 10.74 8.99 1.02
CA LEU A 30 11.26 8.00 0.05
C LEU A 30 11.27 6.57 0.60
N GLU A 31 11.44 6.44 1.91
CA GLU A 31 11.48 5.16 2.59
C GLU A 31 10.11 4.50 2.62
N THR A 32 9.91 3.57 1.68
CA THR A 32 8.92 2.49 1.73
C THR A 32 7.57 2.97 2.26
N SER A 33 6.96 3.92 1.56
CA SER A 33 5.59 4.31 1.89
C SER A 33 4.70 3.08 1.69
N ARG A 34 4.12 2.53 2.77
CA ARG A 34 2.99 1.61 2.67
C ARG A 34 2.01 2.23 1.68
N LEU A 35 1.82 1.61 0.52
CA LEU A 35 0.95 2.11 -0.54
C LEU A 35 -0.50 1.81 -0.17
N TRP A 36 -0.91 2.38 0.96
CA TRP A 36 -2.22 2.29 1.56
C TRP A 36 -2.49 1.03 2.39
N LYS A 37 -3.18 1.30 3.51
CA LYS A 37 -3.74 0.34 4.45
C LYS A 37 -4.83 -0.53 3.81
N THR A 38 -5.27 -0.20 2.58
CA THR A 38 -6.45 -0.77 1.93
C THR A 38 -6.12 -2.01 1.10
N LEU A 39 -4.96 -2.07 0.45
CA LEU A 39 -4.60 -3.15 -0.47
C LEU A 39 -3.54 -4.12 0.09
N GLY A 40 -2.94 -3.81 1.23
CA GLY A 40 -1.83 -4.62 1.77
C GLY A 40 -0.54 -4.57 0.93
N LEU A 41 -0.48 -3.65 -0.04
CA LEU A 41 0.63 -3.48 -0.98
C LEU A 41 1.66 -2.48 -0.48
N TYR A 42 2.91 -2.72 -0.88
CA TYR A 42 4.06 -1.88 -0.69
C TYR A 42 4.61 -1.48 -2.05
N TRP A 43 5.11 -0.25 -2.17
CA TRP A 43 5.82 0.20 -3.36
C TRP A 43 7.22 0.59 -2.99
N ASN A 44 8.16 -0.14 -3.55
CA ASN A 44 9.53 0.30 -3.61
C ASN A 44 9.65 1.32 -4.75
N ARG A 45 9.51 2.60 -4.41
CA ARG A 45 9.56 3.71 -5.37
C ARG A 45 10.88 3.78 -6.12
N ARG A 46 11.99 3.37 -5.50
CA ARG A 46 13.31 3.41 -6.13
C ARG A 46 13.44 2.39 -7.26
N LEU A 47 12.86 1.21 -7.07
CA LEU A 47 12.90 0.12 -8.05
C LEU A 47 11.67 0.11 -8.96
N ASP A 48 10.69 0.95 -8.66
CA ASP A 48 9.36 0.96 -9.26
C ASP A 48 8.66 -0.41 -9.20
N VAL A 49 8.75 -1.06 -8.04
CA VAL A 49 8.21 -2.42 -7.83
C VAL A 49 7.12 -2.40 -6.76
N LEU A 50 5.97 -2.98 -7.09
CA LEU A 50 4.93 -3.33 -6.12
C LEU A 50 5.25 -4.67 -5.47
N THR A 51 5.08 -4.75 -4.15
CA THR A 51 5.35 -5.95 -3.36
C THR A 51 4.24 -6.17 -2.34
N PHE A 52 3.95 -7.43 -2.05
CA PHE A 52 3.05 -7.82 -0.97
C PHE A 52 3.86 -8.09 0.28
N VAL A 53 3.35 -7.69 1.45
CA VAL A 53 3.93 -8.13 2.72
C VAL A 53 3.20 -9.40 3.15
N PRO A 54 3.93 -10.50 3.40
CA PRO A 54 3.33 -11.71 3.93
C PRO A 54 2.54 -11.40 5.21
N PRO A 55 1.37 -12.01 5.41
CA PRO A 55 0.69 -11.95 6.70
C PRO A 55 1.65 -12.36 7.82
N ALA A 56 1.62 -11.67 8.96
CA ALA A 56 2.34 -12.11 10.15
C ALA A 56 1.96 -13.56 10.49
N GLU A 57 2.90 -14.28 11.13
CA GLU A 57 2.69 -15.67 11.54
C GLU A 57 1.32 -15.85 12.19
N ILE A 58 0.60 -16.83 11.68
CA ILE A 58 -0.76 -17.12 12.05
C ILE A 58 -0.71 -18.03 13.28
N PRO A 59 -1.12 -17.59 14.48
CA PRO A 59 -1.01 -18.41 15.66
C PRO A 59 -1.86 -19.68 15.51
N PRO A 60 -1.29 -20.88 15.72
CA PRO A 60 -2.06 -22.11 15.66
C PRO A 60 -3.17 -22.08 16.74
N GLY A 61 -4.40 -22.42 16.35
CA GLY A 61 -5.56 -22.47 17.25
C GLY A 61 -6.38 -21.18 17.37
N GLN A 62 -6.16 -20.17 16.53
CA GLN A 62 -6.90 -18.90 16.56
C GLN A 62 -7.97 -18.75 15.45
N HIS A 63 -8.38 -19.86 14.82
CA HIS A 63 -9.25 -19.87 13.63
C HIS A 63 -10.51 -20.73 13.78
N ASP A 64 -11.03 -20.83 15.00
CA ASP A 64 -12.13 -21.75 15.32
C ASP A 64 -13.50 -21.24 14.84
N THR A 65 -13.55 -20.02 14.29
CA THR A 65 -14.78 -19.44 13.74
C THR A 65 -14.70 -19.26 12.23
N LYS A 66 -15.84 -19.45 11.54
CA LYS A 66 -16.00 -19.14 10.11
C LYS A 66 -15.52 -17.73 9.74
N ARG A 67 -15.73 -16.75 10.64
CA ARG A 67 -15.29 -15.36 10.45
C ARG A 67 -13.77 -15.22 10.43
N GLN A 68 -13.07 -15.93 11.32
CA GLN A 68 -11.60 -15.92 11.34
C GLN A 68 -11.01 -16.58 10.10
N LEU A 69 -11.63 -17.66 9.60
CA LEU A 69 -11.18 -18.32 8.37
C LEU A 69 -11.32 -17.40 7.14
N VAL A 70 -12.47 -16.73 6.99
CA VAL A 70 -12.68 -15.76 5.90
C VAL A 70 -11.74 -14.56 6.03
N SER A 71 -11.55 -14.05 7.25
CA SER A 71 -10.59 -12.97 7.50
C SER A 71 -9.16 -13.38 7.12
N LEU A 72 -8.78 -14.64 7.36
CA LEU A 72 -7.48 -15.17 6.99
C LEU A 72 -7.32 -15.27 5.47
N ALA A 73 -8.32 -15.83 4.77
CA ALA A 73 -8.31 -15.91 3.31
C ALA A 73 -8.22 -14.52 2.66
N ALA A 74 -8.89 -13.51 3.23
CA ALA A 74 -8.83 -12.14 2.75
C ALA A 74 -7.42 -11.50 2.87
N LYS A 75 -6.55 -11.99 3.76
CA LYS A 75 -5.17 -11.46 3.88
C LYS A 75 -4.27 -11.83 2.71
N VAL A 76 -4.61 -12.89 1.98
CA VAL A 76 -3.86 -13.36 0.78
C VAL A 76 -4.63 -13.12 -0.51
N PHE A 77 -5.82 -12.52 -0.41
CA PHE A 77 -6.60 -12.16 -1.58
C PHE A 77 -5.95 -10.99 -2.31
N ASP A 78 -5.68 -11.16 -3.59
CA ASP A 78 -5.17 -10.11 -4.45
C ASP A 78 -6.31 -9.51 -5.28
N PRO A 79 -6.87 -8.34 -4.90
CA PRO A 79 -7.97 -7.72 -5.62
C PRO A 79 -7.55 -7.18 -7.00
N LEU A 80 -6.25 -7.01 -7.27
CA LEU A 80 -5.75 -6.42 -8.52
C LEU A 80 -5.23 -7.47 -9.51
N GLY A 81 -5.07 -8.73 -9.08
CA GLY A 81 -4.52 -9.81 -9.91
C GLY A 81 -3.06 -9.57 -10.32
N CYS A 82 -2.29 -8.91 -9.47
CA CYS A 82 -0.84 -8.72 -9.62
C CYS A 82 -0.06 -10.03 -9.40
N VAL A 83 -0.58 -10.97 -8.62
CA VAL A 83 -0.01 -12.31 -8.40
C VAL A 83 -0.78 -13.30 -9.26
N ALA A 84 -0.08 -13.97 -10.19
CA ALA A 84 -0.61 -15.01 -11.08
C ALA A 84 -0.32 -16.42 -10.57
#